data_AF-A0A1A9ARI0-F1
#
_entry.id   AF-A0A1A9ARI0-F1
#
_cell.length_a   1.000
_cell.length_b   1.000
_cell.length_c   1.000
_cell.angle_alpha   90.00
_cell.angle_beta   90.00
_cell.angle_gamma   90.00
#
_symmetry.space_group_name_H-M   'P 1'
#
loop_
_entity.id
_entity.type
_entity.pdbx_description
1 polymer ?
#
loop_
_entity_poly.entity_id
_entity_poly.type
_entity_poly.pdbx_seq_one_letter_code
_entity_poly.pdbx_strand_id
1 'polypeptide(L)'
;MVDTTNVHPLYSSKIYDRLETRNLQKGDREKCEQLDRTIKLQYRDSDSLTYFCQSFTGNLLNYENIKISDFFDKFRCIFLNIWLYEYLVKEKLNLSDHKYSFVEGKIVTLWREYNFQNKCKYDFIYYSNEKDYDRMKKMYEFALNFEKLYFFIKKSNDPCTSEDDKYIKESFKLYEEVESECKSEPEFSSDYNAKRIHCDALRDINTFYNKSELSELKCTTIMSAEEVLKKIQERESTELDKVVFSEIEPRDSRSDSSENQLNPSDEVPSPSDSHNAMAITFPFLGALSIFYSLYKFTPVGSLINSRFTRNKINNFDINEDEHELLGNEFDHEHMNISVDQHGIGYHPVQ
;
A
#
# COMPACT_ATOMS: atom_id res chain seq x y z
N MET A 1 6.96 -8.86 -21.62
CA MET A 1 8.06 -9.82 -21.43
C MET A 1 8.36 -9.82 -19.95
N VAL A 2 8.20 -10.94 -19.25
CA VAL A 2 8.49 -10.99 -17.80
C VAL A 2 10.00 -10.88 -17.64
N ASP A 3 10.47 -9.99 -16.78
CA ASP A 3 11.89 -9.90 -16.43
C ASP A 3 12.25 -11.10 -15.56
N THR A 4 12.97 -12.06 -16.14
CA THR A 4 13.36 -13.30 -15.47
C THR A 4 14.52 -13.13 -14.49
N THR A 5 15.09 -11.93 -14.35
CA THR A 5 16.19 -11.68 -13.40
C THR A 5 15.71 -11.40 -11.98
N ASN A 6 14.49 -10.88 -11.83
CA ASN A 6 13.97 -10.39 -10.54
C ASN A 6 13.07 -11.43 -9.87
N VAL A 7 13.70 -12.47 -9.30
CA VAL A 7 13.00 -13.64 -8.75
C VAL A 7 12.20 -13.31 -7.48
N HIS A 8 12.73 -12.44 -6.62
CA HIS A 8 12.02 -11.92 -5.44
C HIS A 8 11.48 -10.51 -5.73
N PRO A 9 10.17 -10.35 -6.01
CA PRO A 9 9.66 -9.11 -6.58
C PRO A 9 9.74 -7.93 -5.60
N LEU A 10 10.60 -6.97 -5.92
CA LEU A 10 10.63 -5.64 -5.29
C LEU A 10 9.30 -4.92 -5.56
N TYR A 11 8.48 -4.76 -4.53
CA TYR A 11 7.11 -4.27 -4.63
C TYR A 11 7.01 -2.75 -4.77
N SER A 12 8.05 -2.01 -4.40
CA SER A 12 8.12 -0.55 -4.50
C SER A 12 7.84 -0.02 -5.91
N SER A 13 8.29 -0.71 -6.96
CA SER A 13 8.00 -0.33 -8.36
C SER A 13 6.48 -0.35 -8.66
N LYS A 14 5.80 -1.43 -8.27
CA LYS A 14 4.34 -1.61 -8.45
C LYS A 14 3.52 -0.50 -7.78
N ILE A 15 4.05 0.19 -6.75
CA ILE A 15 3.36 1.32 -6.10
C ILE A 15 3.27 2.53 -7.03
N TYR A 16 4.35 2.87 -7.72
CA TYR A 16 4.36 4.01 -8.64
C TYR A 16 3.48 3.75 -9.86
N ASP A 17 3.50 2.52 -10.41
CA ASP A 17 2.61 2.13 -11.51
C ASP A 17 1.12 2.25 -11.13
N ARG A 18 0.77 1.93 -9.87
CA ARG A 18 -0.58 2.13 -9.34
C ARG A 18 -0.94 3.60 -9.18
N LEU A 19 -0.03 4.44 -8.68
CA LEU A 19 -0.24 5.88 -8.60
C LEU A 19 -0.42 6.48 -10.00
N GLU A 20 0.32 5.97 -10.99
CA GLU A 20 0.23 6.41 -12.38
C GLU A 20 -1.10 6.05 -13.08
N THR A 21 -1.69 4.90 -12.75
CA THR A 21 -2.79 4.33 -13.55
C THR A 21 -4.13 4.20 -12.81
N ARG A 22 -4.13 3.85 -11.53
CA ARG A 22 -5.32 3.36 -10.80
C ARG A 22 -6.44 4.40 -10.71
N ASN A 23 -6.10 5.67 -10.56
CA ASN A 23 -7.07 6.76 -10.41
C ASN A 23 -7.15 7.70 -11.62
N LEU A 24 -6.46 7.39 -12.73
CA LEU A 24 -6.43 8.20 -13.96
C LEU A 24 -7.85 8.63 -14.43
N GLN A 25 -8.78 7.68 -14.51
CA GLN A 25 -10.15 7.95 -14.97
C GLN A 25 -11.02 8.74 -13.98
N LYS A 26 -10.53 8.96 -12.75
CA LYS A 26 -11.17 9.77 -11.71
C LYS A 26 -10.56 11.18 -11.61
N GLY A 27 -9.62 11.52 -12.49
CA GLY A 27 -8.99 12.84 -12.55
C GLY A 27 -9.92 13.95 -13.05
N ASP A 28 -9.64 15.17 -12.62
CA ASP A 28 -10.35 16.38 -13.03
C ASP A 28 -9.89 16.81 -14.44
N ARG A 29 -10.61 16.30 -15.45
CA ARG A 29 -10.26 16.54 -16.86
C ARG A 29 -10.27 18.02 -17.23
N GLU A 30 -11.19 18.82 -16.67
CA GLU A 30 -11.32 20.24 -17.00
C GLU A 30 -10.13 21.05 -16.48
N LYS A 31 -9.75 20.87 -15.21
CA LYS A 31 -8.54 21.51 -14.66
C LYS A 31 -7.28 21.07 -15.37
N CYS A 32 -7.21 19.81 -15.80
CA CYS A 32 -6.04 19.30 -16.52
C CYS A 32 -5.92 19.84 -17.94
N GLU A 33 -7.02 20.00 -18.67
CA GLU A 33 -7.02 20.75 -19.94
C GLU A 33 -6.65 22.22 -19.73
N GLN A 34 -7.12 22.86 -18.65
CA GLN A 34 -6.76 24.24 -18.32
C GLN A 34 -5.27 24.39 -18.00
N LEU A 35 -4.70 23.44 -17.24
CA LEU A 35 -3.26 23.37 -16.95
C LEU A 35 -2.44 23.22 -18.23
N ASP A 36 -2.79 22.26 -19.07
CA ASP A 36 -2.12 21.97 -20.33
C ASP A 36 -2.13 23.18 -21.29
N ARG A 37 -3.30 23.82 -21.46
CA ARG A 37 -3.43 25.07 -22.23
C ARG A 37 -2.55 26.19 -21.64
N THR A 38 -2.52 26.34 -20.31
CA THR A 38 -1.71 27.36 -19.62
C THR A 38 -0.21 27.14 -19.86
N ILE A 39 0.26 25.89 -19.83
CA ILE A 39 1.66 25.54 -20.05
C ILE A 39 2.05 25.74 -21.51
N LYS A 40 1.21 25.33 -22.47
CA LYS A 40 1.44 25.51 -23.91
C LYS A 40 1.42 26.98 -24.36
N LEU A 41 0.67 27.84 -23.67
CA LEU A 41 0.70 29.30 -23.91
C LEU A 41 2.03 29.93 -23.48
N GLN A 42 2.60 29.49 -22.36
CA GLN A 42 3.86 30.01 -21.82
C GLN A 42 5.09 29.38 -22.50
N TYR A 43 5.02 28.07 -22.79
CA TYR A 43 6.09 27.26 -23.36
C TYR A 43 5.55 26.48 -24.56
N ARG A 44 5.66 27.11 -25.74
CA ARG A 44 5.32 26.45 -27.02
C ARG A 44 6.10 25.14 -27.17
N ASP A 45 5.49 24.19 -27.87
CA ASP A 45 6.04 22.85 -28.12
C ASP A 45 6.29 22.01 -26.85
N SER A 46 5.61 22.34 -25.73
CA SER A 46 5.59 21.49 -24.54
C SER A 46 4.70 20.25 -24.72
N ASP A 47 5.23 19.11 -24.29
CA ASP A 47 4.49 17.86 -24.15
C ASP A 47 3.22 18.01 -23.28
N SER A 48 2.25 17.13 -23.53
CA SER A 48 0.93 17.16 -22.93
C SER A 48 0.95 16.65 -21.49
N LEU A 49 0.66 17.51 -20.52
CA LEU A 49 0.60 17.12 -19.10
C LEU A 49 -0.80 16.67 -18.65
N THR A 50 -1.73 16.47 -19.59
CA THR A 50 -3.11 16.03 -19.32
C THR A 50 -3.17 14.65 -18.66
N TYR A 51 -2.37 13.69 -19.12
CA TYR A 51 -2.35 12.32 -18.56
C TYR A 51 -1.89 12.32 -17.10
N PHE A 52 -0.68 12.85 -16.88
CA PHE A 52 -0.12 13.14 -15.56
C PHE A 52 -1.09 13.83 -14.62
N CYS A 53 -1.68 14.94 -15.06
CA CYS A 53 -2.59 15.72 -14.24
C CYS A 53 -3.86 14.94 -13.89
N GLN A 54 -4.38 14.11 -14.80
CA GLN A 54 -5.53 13.24 -14.51
C GLN A 54 -5.18 12.20 -13.44
N SER A 55 -4.02 11.55 -13.53
CA SER A 55 -3.54 10.63 -12.47
C SER A 55 -3.31 11.36 -11.14
N PHE A 56 -2.70 12.54 -11.17
CA PHE A 56 -2.43 13.38 -10.00
C PHE A 56 -3.71 13.83 -9.30
N THR A 57 -4.63 14.47 -10.02
CA THR A 57 -5.92 14.93 -9.46
C THR A 57 -6.79 13.76 -9.04
N GLY A 58 -6.77 12.64 -9.77
CA GLY A 58 -7.44 11.41 -9.41
C GLY A 58 -6.92 10.83 -8.09
N ASN A 59 -5.60 10.84 -7.87
CA ASN A 59 -4.97 10.45 -6.60
C ASN A 59 -5.35 11.38 -5.45
N LEU A 60 -5.38 12.70 -5.66
CA LEU A 60 -5.85 13.64 -4.64
C LEU A 60 -7.32 13.39 -4.26
N LEU A 61 -8.20 13.18 -5.25
CA LEU A 61 -9.61 12.86 -5.03
C LEU A 61 -9.85 11.52 -4.34
N ASN A 62 -8.92 10.56 -4.45
CA ASN A 62 -9.07 9.19 -3.95
C ASN A 62 -8.04 8.83 -2.86
N TYR A 63 -7.46 9.83 -2.21
CA TYR A 63 -6.30 9.67 -1.33
C TYR A 63 -6.47 8.64 -0.21
N GLU A 64 -7.63 8.61 0.45
CA GLU A 64 -7.88 7.65 1.54
C GLU A 64 -7.87 6.20 1.06
N ASN A 65 -8.11 6.00 -0.24
CA ASN A 65 -8.15 4.71 -0.91
C ASN A 65 -6.80 4.36 -1.58
N ILE A 66 -5.76 5.21 -1.42
CA ILE A 66 -4.39 4.89 -1.84
C ILE A 66 -3.81 3.88 -0.85
N LYS A 67 -3.92 2.61 -1.23
CA LYS A 67 -3.33 1.46 -0.54
C LYS A 67 -1.89 1.21 -1.01
N ILE A 68 -0.95 1.24 -0.06
CA ILE A 68 0.47 0.92 -0.30
C ILE A 68 0.73 -0.53 0.11
N SER A 69 0.63 -0.78 1.41
CA SER A 69 0.49 -2.07 2.09
C SER A 69 -0.06 -1.80 3.50
N ASP A 70 -0.48 -2.82 4.22
CA ASP A 70 -1.16 -2.67 5.53
C ASP A 70 -0.35 -1.81 6.53
N PHE A 71 0.97 -1.99 6.55
CA PHE A 71 1.88 -1.20 7.40
C PHE A 71 2.30 0.15 6.77
N PHE A 72 2.41 0.23 5.44
CA PHE A 72 2.92 1.43 4.73
C PHE A 72 1.82 2.41 4.29
N ASP A 73 0.55 2.08 4.52
CA ASP A 73 -0.59 2.94 4.26
C ASP A 73 -0.46 4.33 4.91
N LYS A 74 0.14 4.41 6.11
CA LYS A 74 0.41 5.69 6.79
C LYS A 74 1.40 6.60 6.03
N PHE A 75 2.21 6.02 5.15
CA PHE A 75 3.19 6.71 4.31
C PHE A 75 2.68 7.01 2.89
N ARG A 76 1.39 6.78 2.58
CA ARG A 76 0.81 7.11 1.27
C ARG A 76 1.11 8.53 0.79
N CYS A 77 1.23 9.50 1.72
CA CYS A 77 1.66 10.87 1.42
C CYS A 77 3.07 10.95 0.84
N ILE A 78 4.00 10.16 1.38
CA ILE A 78 5.41 10.15 1.00
C ILE A 78 5.56 9.51 -0.38
N PHE A 79 4.94 8.35 -0.60
CA PHE A 79 4.93 7.70 -1.92
C PHE A 79 4.26 8.57 -3.00
N LEU A 80 3.21 9.32 -2.66
CA LEU A 80 2.58 10.27 -3.58
C LEU A 80 3.51 11.45 -3.94
N ASN A 81 4.27 11.98 -2.98
CA ASN A 81 5.26 13.03 -3.24
C ASN A 81 6.48 12.52 -4.03
N ILE A 82 6.95 11.30 -3.74
CA ILE A 82 8.01 10.64 -4.51
C ILE A 82 7.55 10.42 -5.96
N TRP A 83 6.37 9.83 -6.17
CA TRP A 83 5.79 9.64 -7.51
C TRP A 83 5.69 10.96 -8.28
N LEU A 84 5.17 12.01 -7.63
CA LEU A 84 5.05 13.33 -8.23
C LEU A 84 6.41 13.91 -8.64
N TYR A 85 7.41 13.86 -7.76
CA TYR A 85 8.76 14.35 -8.08
C TYR A 85 9.41 13.54 -9.20
N GLU A 86 9.35 12.21 -9.13
CA GLU A 86 9.83 11.31 -10.19
C GLU A 86 9.20 11.67 -11.53
N TYR A 87 7.89 11.91 -11.57
CA TYR A 87 7.17 12.26 -12.80
C TYR A 87 7.70 13.57 -13.38
N LEU A 88 7.74 14.63 -12.57
CA LEU A 88 8.19 15.96 -13.01
C LEU A 88 9.64 15.94 -13.51
N VAL A 89 10.53 15.15 -12.89
CA VAL A 89 11.92 14.97 -13.36
C VAL A 89 12.00 14.10 -14.62
N LYS A 90 11.20 13.02 -14.73
CA LYS A 90 11.16 12.11 -15.90
C LYS A 90 10.67 12.76 -17.18
N GLU A 91 9.78 13.74 -17.09
CA GLU A 91 9.32 14.59 -18.21
C GLU A 91 10.42 15.54 -18.76
N LYS A 92 11.69 15.32 -18.38
CA LYS A 92 12.87 16.11 -18.79
C LYS A 92 12.74 17.61 -18.46
N LEU A 93 11.87 17.96 -17.52
CA LEU A 93 11.85 19.28 -16.92
C LEU A 93 13.07 19.38 -16.02
N ASN A 94 14.16 19.94 -16.56
CA ASN A 94 15.38 20.17 -15.80
C ASN A 94 15.04 21.03 -14.57
N LEU A 95 15.48 20.63 -13.38
CA LEU A 95 15.20 21.31 -12.10
C LEU A 95 15.65 22.79 -12.10
N SER A 96 16.61 23.14 -12.95
CA SER A 96 17.10 24.52 -13.15
C SER A 96 16.33 25.32 -14.21
N ASP A 97 15.33 24.72 -14.87
CA ASP A 97 14.52 25.36 -15.91
C ASP A 97 13.39 26.20 -15.29
N HIS A 98 13.20 27.41 -15.80
CA HIS A 98 12.02 28.23 -15.51
C HIS A 98 10.72 27.47 -15.80
N LYS A 99 10.70 26.57 -16.79
CA LYS A 99 9.58 25.66 -17.08
C LYS A 99 9.28 24.74 -15.90
N TYR A 100 10.29 24.12 -15.28
CA TYR A 100 10.09 23.30 -14.08
C TYR A 100 9.45 24.12 -12.96
N SER A 101 10.04 25.28 -12.62
CA SER A 101 9.50 26.15 -11.56
C SER A 101 8.06 26.64 -11.85
N PHE A 102 7.72 26.90 -13.11
CA PHE A 102 6.37 27.26 -13.51
C PHE A 102 5.39 26.10 -13.35
N VAL A 103 5.76 24.89 -13.81
CA VAL A 103 4.92 23.69 -13.68
C VAL A 103 4.74 23.32 -12.20
N GLU A 104 5.81 23.31 -11.40
CA GLU A 104 5.77 23.12 -9.95
C GLU A 104 4.78 24.09 -9.29
N GLY A 105 4.89 25.39 -9.57
CA GLY A 105 3.98 26.40 -9.02
C GLY A 105 2.51 26.16 -9.38
N LYS A 106 2.22 25.66 -10.59
CA LYS A 106 0.86 25.26 -10.98
C LYS A 106 0.38 23.99 -10.28
N ILE A 107 1.25 23.01 -10.10
CA ILE A 107 0.93 21.77 -9.38
C ILE A 107 0.70 22.04 -7.88
N VAL A 108 1.51 22.88 -7.23
CA VAL A 108 1.28 23.35 -5.85
C VAL A 108 -0.03 24.12 -5.73
N THR A 109 -0.40 24.92 -6.75
CA THR A 109 -1.70 25.61 -6.78
C THR A 109 -2.84 24.60 -6.81
N LEU A 110 -2.83 23.65 -7.75
CA LEU A 110 -3.83 22.58 -7.84
C LEU A 110 -3.90 21.76 -6.54
N TRP A 111 -2.76 21.33 -5.97
CA TRP A 111 -2.70 20.56 -4.71
C TRP A 111 -3.47 21.26 -3.58
N ARG A 112 -3.34 22.58 -3.46
CA ARG A 112 -4.00 23.37 -2.40
C ARG A 112 -5.52 23.44 -2.56
N GLU A 113 -6.04 23.34 -3.79
CA GLU A 113 -7.49 23.42 -4.06
C GLU A 113 -8.27 22.19 -3.54
N TYR A 114 -7.65 21.01 -3.49
CA TYR A 114 -8.30 19.78 -3.00
C TYR A 114 -8.40 19.68 -1.46
N ASN A 115 -8.31 20.83 -0.76
CA ASN A 115 -8.39 20.97 0.71
C ASN A 115 -7.55 19.95 1.50
N PHE A 116 -6.38 19.62 0.96
CA PHE A 116 -5.59 18.46 1.37
C PHE A 116 -4.58 18.76 2.48
N GLN A 117 -4.47 20.03 2.87
CA GLN A 117 -3.31 20.61 3.57
C GLN A 117 -3.05 19.99 4.95
N ASN A 118 -4.10 19.43 5.57
CA ASN A 118 -4.02 18.75 6.88
C ASN A 118 -3.73 17.25 6.78
N LYS A 119 -3.82 16.64 5.58
CA LYS A 119 -3.68 15.19 5.35
C LYS A 119 -2.36 14.81 4.69
N CYS A 120 -1.91 15.62 3.73
CA CYS A 120 -0.62 15.43 3.09
C CYS A 120 -0.07 16.75 2.55
N LYS A 121 1.18 17.04 2.91
CA LYS A 121 1.92 18.21 2.44
C LYS A 121 2.52 17.92 1.06
N TYR A 122 2.68 18.95 0.26
CA TYR A 122 3.40 18.91 -1.02
C TYR A 122 4.93 18.93 -0.78
N ASP A 123 5.42 17.99 0.02
CA ASP A 123 6.83 17.88 0.42
C ASP A 123 7.83 17.70 -0.74
N PHE A 124 7.35 17.38 -1.94
CA PHE A 124 8.17 17.21 -3.14
C PHE A 124 9.03 18.44 -3.49
N ILE A 125 8.61 19.65 -3.11
CA ILE A 125 9.38 20.90 -3.32
C ILE A 125 10.72 20.91 -2.56
N TYR A 126 10.87 20.06 -1.54
CA TYR A 126 12.10 19.94 -0.75
C TYR A 126 13.06 18.88 -1.30
N TYR A 127 12.74 18.22 -2.42
CA TYR A 127 13.52 17.12 -2.99
C TYR A 127 14.60 17.56 -3.99
N SER A 128 14.79 18.88 -4.15
CA SER A 128 15.76 19.49 -5.08
C SER A 128 17.23 19.12 -4.83
N ASN A 129 17.58 18.64 -3.63
CA ASN A 129 18.87 17.97 -3.40
C ASN A 129 18.76 16.49 -3.84
N GLU A 130 19.17 16.21 -5.08
CA GLU A 130 19.16 14.88 -5.69
C GLU A 130 19.77 13.79 -4.79
N LYS A 131 20.90 14.08 -4.11
CA LYS A 131 21.57 13.10 -3.24
C LYS A 131 20.73 12.76 -2.01
N ASP A 132 20.15 13.76 -1.36
CA ASP A 132 19.32 13.53 -0.17
C ASP A 132 17.97 12.89 -0.52
N TYR A 133 17.43 13.25 -1.68
CA TYR A 133 16.23 12.66 -2.25
C TYR A 133 16.42 11.18 -2.60
N ASP A 134 17.47 10.82 -3.36
CA ASP A 134 17.77 9.44 -3.75
C ASP A 134 17.95 8.53 -2.52
N ARG A 135 18.63 9.03 -1.48
CA ARG A 135 18.79 8.32 -0.21
C ARG A 135 17.45 8.14 0.51
N MET A 136 16.66 9.20 0.64
CA MET A 136 15.31 9.17 1.25
C MET A 136 14.40 8.15 0.54
N LYS A 137 14.32 8.21 -0.79
CA LYS A 137 13.55 7.30 -1.63
C LYS A 137 13.98 5.85 -1.42
N LYS A 138 15.27 5.55 -1.59
CA LYS A 138 15.82 4.18 -1.44
C LYS A 138 15.56 3.59 -0.05
N MET A 139 15.60 4.42 1.01
CA MET A 139 15.25 3.98 2.36
C MET A 139 13.78 3.58 2.48
N TYR A 140 12.83 4.39 1.99
CA TYR A 140 11.40 4.02 2.01
C TYR A 140 11.09 2.80 1.14
N GLU A 141 11.74 2.69 -0.02
CA GLU A 141 11.60 1.52 -0.90
C GLU A 141 12.15 0.25 -0.26
N PHE A 142 13.32 0.33 0.41
CA PHE A 142 13.87 -0.80 1.16
C PHE A 142 12.95 -1.23 2.30
N ALA A 143 12.45 -0.28 3.10
CA ALA A 143 11.54 -0.59 4.19
C ALA A 143 10.22 -1.24 3.69
N LEU A 144 9.68 -0.78 2.56
CA LEU A 144 8.50 -1.40 1.93
C LEU A 144 8.79 -2.80 1.38
N ASN A 145 9.98 -3.02 0.80
CA ASN A 145 10.37 -4.31 0.23
C ASN A 145 10.81 -5.32 1.31
N PHE A 146 11.22 -4.84 2.49
CA PHE A 146 11.78 -5.65 3.58
C PHE A 146 10.87 -6.80 3.99
N GLU A 147 9.57 -6.57 4.16
CA GLU A 147 8.61 -7.59 4.61
C GLU A 147 8.58 -8.80 3.65
N LYS A 148 8.48 -8.55 2.34
CA LYS A 148 8.45 -9.61 1.32
C LYS A 148 9.80 -10.31 1.18
N LEU A 149 10.89 -9.56 1.18
CA LEU A 149 12.24 -10.14 1.12
C LEU A 149 12.53 -11.00 2.36
N TYR A 150 12.09 -10.57 3.55
CA TYR A 150 12.19 -11.35 4.78
C TYR A 150 11.32 -12.61 4.72
N PHE A 151 10.11 -12.54 4.16
CA PHE A 151 9.28 -13.73 3.92
C PHE A 151 10.01 -14.75 3.06
N PHE A 152 10.39 -14.42 1.83
CA PHE A 152 11.04 -15.37 0.91
C PHE A 152 12.38 -15.88 1.48
N ILE A 153 13.28 -14.97 1.86
CA ILE A 153 14.67 -15.34 2.21
C ILE A 153 14.77 -15.97 3.62
N LYS A 154 13.87 -15.62 4.57
CA LYS A 154 13.96 -16.10 5.98
C LYS A 154 12.83 -17.01 6.43
N LYS A 155 11.60 -16.88 5.90
CA LYS A 155 10.50 -17.80 6.24
C LYS A 155 10.50 -18.99 5.27
N SER A 156 10.52 -18.73 3.98
CA SER A 156 10.56 -19.77 2.95
C SER A 156 11.96 -20.39 2.77
N ASN A 157 13.02 -19.71 3.22
CA ASN A 157 14.43 -20.10 3.00
C ASN A 157 14.77 -20.21 1.50
N ASP A 158 14.28 -19.26 0.71
CA ASP A 158 14.58 -19.19 -0.72
C ASP A 158 16.03 -18.73 -0.94
N PRO A 159 16.80 -19.39 -1.83
CA PRO A 159 18.14 -18.91 -2.18
C PRO A 159 18.04 -17.57 -2.91
N CYS A 160 18.93 -16.65 -2.60
CA CYS A 160 18.99 -15.36 -3.29
C CYS A 160 19.55 -15.49 -4.71
N THR A 161 19.19 -14.56 -5.58
CA THR A 161 19.98 -14.20 -6.75
C THR A 161 21.18 -13.32 -6.37
N SER A 162 22.03 -12.98 -7.34
CA SER A 162 23.10 -11.99 -7.10
C SER A 162 22.54 -10.57 -6.95
N GLU A 163 21.42 -10.31 -7.60
CA GLU A 163 20.67 -9.06 -7.59
C GLU A 163 20.03 -8.81 -6.21
N ASP A 164 19.43 -9.84 -5.60
CA ASP A 164 18.87 -9.78 -4.24
C ASP A 164 19.95 -9.45 -3.20
N ASP A 165 21.07 -10.20 -3.24
CA ASP A 165 22.19 -10.02 -2.32
C ASP A 165 22.81 -8.62 -2.43
N LYS A 166 22.96 -8.14 -3.67
CA LYS A 166 23.39 -6.77 -3.95
C LYS A 166 22.40 -5.75 -3.39
N TYR A 167 21.11 -5.87 -3.71
CA TYR A 167 20.07 -4.93 -3.26
C TYR A 167 20.02 -4.83 -1.74
N ILE A 168 20.03 -5.97 -1.05
CA ILE A 168 19.98 -6.05 0.42
C ILE A 168 21.24 -5.43 1.04
N LYS A 169 22.44 -5.74 0.52
CA LYS A 169 23.70 -5.18 1.01
C LYS A 169 23.80 -3.67 0.79
N GLU A 170 23.44 -3.19 -0.39
CA GLU A 170 23.47 -1.75 -0.71
C GLU A 170 22.44 -0.98 0.12
N SER A 171 21.24 -1.53 0.32
CA SER A 171 20.19 -0.90 1.13
C SER A 171 20.53 -0.86 2.62
N PHE A 172 21.07 -1.94 3.19
CA PHE A 172 21.51 -1.94 4.58
C PHE A 172 22.71 -1.02 4.80
N LYS A 173 23.68 -0.99 3.87
CA LYS A 173 24.81 -0.04 3.90
C LYS A 173 24.33 1.42 3.87
N LEU A 174 23.35 1.74 3.01
CA LEU A 174 22.73 3.05 2.96
C LEU A 174 22.05 3.41 4.31
N TYR A 175 21.33 2.47 4.91
CA TYR A 175 20.75 2.66 6.25
C TYR A 175 21.83 3.00 7.27
N GLU A 176 22.96 2.28 7.33
CA GLU A 176 24.05 2.57 8.27
C GLU A 176 24.74 3.92 8.01
N GLU A 177 24.92 4.30 6.74
CA GLU A 177 25.47 5.61 6.36
C GLU A 177 24.57 6.76 6.81
N VAL A 178 23.25 6.64 6.59
CA VAL A 178 22.28 7.64 7.05
C VAL A 178 22.16 7.63 8.57
N GLU A 179 22.14 6.46 9.22
CA GLU A 179 22.12 6.32 10.68
C GLU A 179 23.33 7.00 11.33
N SER A 180 24.51 6.90 10.73
CA SER A 180 25.72 7.59 11.19
C SER A 180 25.60 9.11 11.04
N GLU A 181 25.15 9.59 9.88
CA GLU A 181 25.05 11.02 9.55
C GLU A 181 23.95 11.74 10.34
N CYS A 182 22.87 11.06 10.70
CA CYS A 182 21.75 11.63 11.45
C CYS A 182 21.95 11.63 12.98
N LYS A 183 23.04 11.03 13.49
CA LYS A 183 23.40 11.08 14.92
C LYS A 183 24.04 12.41 15.34
N SER A 184 24.66 13.12 14.40
CA SER A 184 25.11 14.49 14.63
C SER A 184 23.90 15.43 14.68
N GLU A 185 23.64 16.01 15.86
CA GLU A 185 22.84 17.23 15.95
C GLU A 185 23.47 18.32 15.06
N PRO A 186 22.67 19.18 14.42
CA PRO A 186 23.22 20.32 13.72
C PRO A 186 23.82 21.30 14.73
N GLU A 187 25.15 21.35 14.83
CA GLU A 187 25.87 22.41 15.53
C GLU A 187 25.47 23.77 14.93
N PHE A 188 24.54 24.46 15.60
CA PHE A 188 23.98 25.76 15.19
C PHE A 188 23.31 25.80 13.80
N SER A 189 21.98 25.88 13.77
CA SER A 189 21.25 26.17 12.53
C SER A 189 20.14 27.21 12.73
N SER A 190 20.53 28.46 12.50
CA SER A 190 19.63 29.61 12.37
C SER A 190 18.64 29.45 11.22
N ASP A 191 17.34 29.49 11.51
CA ASP A 191 16.17 29.89 10.68
C ASP A 191 15.97 29.34 9.24
N TYR A 192 16.94 28.62 8.67
CA TYR A 192 16.96 28.10 7.30
C TYR A 192 17.54 26.67 7.28
N ASN A 193 16.97 25.79 8.11
CA ASN A 193 17.30 24.37 8.04
C ASN A 193 16.80 23.78 6.72
N ALA A 194 17.73 23.40 5.83
CA ALA A 194 17.41 22.52 4.73
C ALA A 194 16.85 21.21 5.29
N LYS A 195 15.63 20.83 4.87
CA LYS A 195 14.93 19.65 5.40
C LYS A 195 15.78 18.41 5.12
N ARG A 196 16.32 17.77 6.17
CA ARG A 196 17.13 16.54 6.08
C ARG A 196 16.23 15.33 5.82
N ILE A 197 15.65 15.26 4.63
CA ILE A 197 14.64 14.27 4.23
C ILE A 197 15.12 12.82 4.37
N HIS A 198 16.42 12.55 4.27
CA HIS A 198 17.01 11.24 4.56
C HIS A 198 16.94 10.88 6.06
N CYS A 199 17.06 11.86 6.97
CA CYS A 199 16.91 11.65 8.41
C CYS A 199 15.43 11.53 8.83
N ASP A 200 14.53 12.22 8.12
CA ASP A 200 13.10 11.98 8.27
C ASP A 200 12.76 10.52 7.93
N ALA A 201 13.29 9.99 6.82
CA ALA A 201 13.14 8.58 6.46
C ALA A 201 13.71 7.62 7.51
N LEU A 202 14.90 7.89 8.06
CA LEU A 202 15.48 7.10 9.14
C LEU A 202 14.55 7.03 10.37
N ARG A 203 14.07 8.19 10.85
CA ARG A 203 13.17 8.28 12.01
C ARG A 203 11.89 7.49 11.76
N ASP A 204 11.30 7.65 10.57
CA ASP A 204 10.02 7.06 10.22
C ASP A 204 10.12 5.53 10.05
N ILE A 205 11.22 5.02 9.48
CA ILE A 205 11.51 3.57 9.38
C ILE A 205 11.77 2.95 10.75
N ASN A 206 12.49 3.65 11.63
CA ASN A 206 12.72 3.23 13.01
C ASN A 206 11.42 3.12 13.85
N THR A 207 10.27 3.56 13.33
CA THR A 207 8.95 3.30 13.97
C THR A 207 8.41 1.88 13.74
N PHE A 208 9.04 1.09 12.86
CA PHE A 208 8.64 -0.29 12.56
C PHE A 208 9.80 -1.29 12.67
N TYR A 209 10.96 -0.93 12.13
CA TYR A 209 12.11 -1.82 12.06
C TYR A 209 13.29 -1.21 12.79
N ASN A 210 13.78 -1.91 13.79
CA ASN A 210 15.04 -1.56 14.43
C ASN A 210 16.23 -2.11 13.62
N LYS A 211 17.44 -1.57 13.88
CA LYS A 211 18.65 -1.98 13.17
C LYS A 211 18.94 -3.49 13.22
N SER A 212 18.61 -4.17 14.33
CA SER A 212 18.80 -5.62 14.46
C SER A 212 17.95 -6.36 13.44
N GLU A 213 16.64 -6.06 13.38
CA GLU A 213 15.69 -6.67 12.44
C GLU A 213 16.13 -6.46 10.99
N LEU A 214 16.46 -5.22 10.62
CA LEU A 214 16.98 -4.92 9.27
C LEU A 214 18.27 -5.72 8.95
N SER A 215 19.13 -5.94 9.95
CA SER A 215 20.38 -6.67 9.79
C SER A 215 20.22 -8.20 9.73
N GLU A 216 19.05 -8.74 10.08
CA GLU A 216 18.79 -10.19 9.93
C GLU A 216 18.66 -10.57 8.46
N LEU A 217 18.06 -9.70 7.64
CA LEU A 217 17.88 -9.90 6.20
C LEU A 217 19.23 -9.93 5.49
N LYS A 218 19.71 -11.14 5.24
CA LYS A 218 21.00 -11.48 4.62
C LYS A 218 20.86 -12.77 3.85
N CYS A 219 21.40 -12.79 2.64
CA CYS A 219 21.50 -13.97 1.79
C CYS A 219 22.52 -14.96 2.36
N THR A 220 22.10 -16.20 2.60
CA THR A 220 22.96 -17.31 3.07
C THR A 220 23.39 -18.25 1.95
N THR A 221 22.66 -18.24 0.84
CA THR A 221 22.92 -19.04 -0.36
C THR A 221 22.55 -18.18 -1.56
N ILE A 222 23.44 -18.15 -2.56
CA ILE A 222 23.27 -17.38 -3.79
C ILE A 222 23.32 -18.37 -4.96
N MET A 223 22.39 -18.25 -5.91
CA MET A 223 22.22 -19.13 -7.08
C MET A 223 21.87 -18.30 -8.33
N SER A 224 21.83 -18.93 -9.51
CA SER A 224 21.29 -18.26 -10.71
C SER A 224 19.77 -18.06 -10.59
N ALA A 225 19.22 -17.06 -11.28
CA ALA A 225 17.77 -16.80 -11.26
C ALA A 225 16.95 -18.03 -11.71
N GLU A 226 17.43 -18.75 -12.72
CA GLU A 226 16.82 -19.99 -13.22
C GLU A 226 16.84 -21.11 -12.17
N GLU A 227 17.92 -21.23 -11.39
CA GLU A 227 18.04 -22.22 -10.32
C GLU A 227 17.12 -21.90 -9.12
N VAL A 228 16.99 -20.62 -8.76
CA VAL A 228 16.06 -20.18 -7.72
C VAL A 228 14.61 -20.45 -8.15
N LEU A 229 14.23 -20.02 -9.35
CA LEU A 229 12.88 -20.25 -9.91
C LEU A 229 12.54 -21.74 -9.95
N LYS A 230 13.47 -22.59 -10.37
CA LYS A 230 13.30 -24.04 -10.39
C LYS A 230 13.03 -24.59 -8.99
N LYS A 231 13.79 -24.16 -7.97
CA LYS A 231 13.60 -24.59 -6.58
C LYS A 231 12.27 -24.14 -5.99
N ILE A 232 11.83 -22.91 -6.31
CA ILE A 232 10.51 -22.40 -5.89
C ILE A 232 9.40 -23.28 -6.50
N GLN A 233 9.46 -23.55 -7.81
CA GLN A 233 8.50 -24.43 -8.50
C GLN A 233 8.49 -25.86 -7.95
N GLU A 234 9.66 -26.43 -7.64
CA GLU A 234 9.77 -27.76 -7.01
C GLU A 234 9.06 -27.78 -5.64
N ARG A 235 9.20 -26.73 -4.82
CA ARG A 235 8.48 -26.62 -3.53
C ARG A 235 6.98 -26.41 -3.72
N GLU A 236 6.56 -25.49 -4.60
CA GLU A 236 5.13 -25.24 -4.88
C GLU A 236 4.41 -26.49 -5.44
N SER A 237 5.15 -27.38 -6.13
CA SER A 237 4.62 -28.66 -6.60
C SER A 237 4.45 -29.73 -5.52
N THR A 238 5.05 -29.53 -4.34
CA THR A 238 5.08 -30.50 -3.23
C THR A 238 4.34 -30.06 -1.98
N GLU A 239 4.15 -28.75 -1.76
CA GLU A 239 3.37 -28.20 -0.65
C GLU A 239 2.01 -27.65 -1.13
N LEU A 240 0.93 -28.40 -0.88
CA LEU A 240 -0.44 -28.05 -1.24
C LEU A 240 -1.10 -27.05 -0.27
N ASP A 241 -0.33 -26.13 0.32
CA ASP A 241 -0.84 -25.16 1.31
C ASP A 241 -0.33 -23.75 0.94
N LYS A 242 -1.15 -23.01 0.19
CA LYS A 242 -0.77 -21.71 -0.36
C LYS A 242 -0.92 -20.60 0.67
N VAL A 243 0.19 -20.02 1.11
CA VAL A 243 0.20 -18.63 1.59
C VAL A 243 0.05 -17.71 0.39
N VAL A 244 -1.21 -17.44 0.01
CA VAL A 244 -1.52 -16.44 -1.01
C VAL A 244 -1.37 -15.06 -0.37
N PHE A 245 -0.28 -14.36 -0.66
CA PHE A 245 -0.32 -12.90 -0.61
C PHE A 245 -1.38 -12.47 -1.62
N SER A 246 -2.45 -11.84 -1.15
CA SER A 246 -3.46 -11.23 -2.02
C SER A 246 -2.82 -10.09 -2.80
N GLU A 247 -2.24 -10.39 -3.96
CA GLU A 247 -2.03 -9.38 -4.97
C GLU A 247 -3.41 -8.84 -5.35
N ILE A 248 -3.71 -7.62 -4.90
CA ILE A 248 -4.83 -6.83 -5.41
C ILE A 248 -4.44 -6.44 -6.84
N GLU A 249 -4.59 -7.40 -7.75
CA GLU A 249 -4.76 -7.11 -9.17
C GLU A 249 -6.01 -6.25 -9.34
N PRO A 250 -6.02 -5.29 -10.30
CA PRO A 250 -7.24 -4.60 -10.64
C PRO A 250 -8.23 -5.62 -11.20
N ARG A 251 -9.30 -5.95 -10.44
CA ARG A 251 -10.47 -6.61 -11.01
C ARG A 251 -11.09 -5.66 -12.03
N ASP A 252 -10.68 -5.78 -13.28
CA ASP A 252 -11.22 -5.01 -14.39
C ASP A 252 -12.64 -5.52 -14.67
N SER A 253 -13.63 -4.85 -14.08
CA SER A 253 -15.04 -5.19 -14.22
C SER A 253 -15.54 -4.80 -15.61
N ARG A 254 -15.23 -5.62 -16.61
CA ARG A 254 -15.86 -5.55 -17.93
C ARG A 254 -16.68 -6.80 -18.22
N SER A 255 -17.97 -6.56 -18.38
CA SER A 255 -18.99 -7.51 -18.78
C SER A 255 -18.63 -8.24 -20.06
N ASP A 256 -18.83 -9.56 -20.02
CA ASP A 256 -19.31 -10.42 -21.09
C ASP A 256 -19.70 -9.73 -22.41
N SER A 257 -18.98 -10.09 -23.47
CA SER A 257 -19.51 -10.15 -24.83
C SER A 257 -18.91 -11.36 -25.54
N SER A 258 -19.57 -12.50 -25.35
CA SER A 258 -19.29 -13.74 -26.08
C SER A 258 -19.44 -13.57 -27.60
N GLU A 259 -18.43 -13.93 -28.39
CA GLU A 259 -18.62 -14.21 -29.82
C GLU A 259 -17.72 -15.36 -30.30
N ASN A 260 -18.33 -16.29 -31.03
CA ASN A 260 -17.75 -17.59 -31.38
C ASN A 260 -16.89 -17.53 -32.65
N GLN A 261 -15.92 -18.44 -32.76
CA GLN A 261 -15.73 -19.26 -33.98
C GLN A 261 -14.77 -20.43 -33.75
N LEU A 262 -15.32 -21.66 -33.77
CA LEU A 262 -14.58 -22.90 -34.04
C LEU A 262 -15.31 -23.64 -35.17
N ASN A 263 -14.56 -24.30 -36.05
CA ASN A 263 -15.08 -24.91 -37.27
C ASN A 263 -15.94 -26.17 -37.01
N PRO A 264 -16.94 -26.48 -37.85
CA PRO A 264 -17.72 -27.70 -37.76
C PRO A 264 -17.14 -28.86 -38.59
N SER A 265 -17.37 -30.09 -38.14
CA SER A 265 -17.40 -31.29 -38.99
C SER A 265 -18.31 -32.35 -38.34
N ASP A 266 -19.57 -32.29 -38.76
CA ASP A 266 -20.42 -33.41 -39.20
C ASP A 266 -20.88 -34.58 -38.29
N GLU A 267 -22.15 -34.91 -38.56
CA GLU A 267 -22.89 -36.16 -38.39
C GLU A 267 -23.65 -36.49 -37.08
N VAL A 268 -24.95 -36.80 -37.29
CA VAL A 268 -26.05 -37.05 -36.35
C VAL A 268 -26.91 -38.16 -37.01
N PRO A 269 -27.36 -39.21 -36.30
CA PRO A 269 -28.78 -39.26 -35.93
C PRO A 269 -29.14 -39.92 -34.58
N SER A 270 -30.10 -39.31 -33.87
CA SER A 270 -30.85 -39.88 -32.73
C SER A 270 -31.93 -40.90 -33.20
N PRO A 271 -32.62 -41.62 -32.29
CA PRO A 271 -33.85 -41.06 -31.70
C PRO A 271 -34.22 -41.50 -30.25
N SER A 272 -35.15 -40.71 -29.67
CA SER A 272 -36.13 -40.92 -28.55
C SER A 272 -35.92 -42.01 -27.46
N ASP A 273 -36.22 -41.75 -26.18
CA ASP A 273 -37.60 -41.58 -25.69
C ASP A 273 -37.75 -40.73 -24.41
N SER A 274 -38.94 -40.15 -24.25
CA SER A 274 -39.35 -39.33 -23.12
C SER A 274 -40.22 -40.09 -22.13
N HIS A 275 -39.95 -39.98 -20.82
CA HIS A 275 -40.91 -39.76 -19.71
C HIS A 275 -40.22 -39.99 -18.34
N ASN A 276 -40.62 -39.22 -17.32
CA ASN A 276 -40.29 -39.29 -15.88
C ASN A 276 -39.49 -38.11 -15.29
N ALA A 277 -39.97 -36.88 -15.50
CA ALA A 277 -39.48 -35.66 -14.83
C ALA A 277 -40.55 -35.00 -13.94
N MET A 278 -41.16 -35.75 -13.00
CA MET A 278 -42.11 -35.17 -12.04
C MET A 278 -42.21 -35.92 -10.70
N ALA A 279 -41.07 -36.25 -10.08
CA ALA A 279 -41.04 -36.98 -8.80
C ALA A 279 -39.94 -36.56 -7.79
N ILE A 280 -39.11 -35.54 -8.08
CA ILE A 280 -37.87 -35.25 -7.32
C ILE A 280 -37.89 -33.90 -6.57
N THR A 281 -38.83 -32.99 -6.88
CA THR A 281 -38.81 -31.61 -6.34
C THR A 281 -39.48 -31.44 -4.96
N PHE A 282 -40.21 -32.44 -4.46
CA PHE A 282 -41.00 -32.31 -3.22
C PHE A 282 -40.29 -32.57 -1.86
N PRO A 283 -39.12 -33.26 -1.75
CA PRO A 283 -38.47 -33.45 -0.44
C PRO A 283 -37.73 -32.20 0.10
N PHE A 284 -37.19 -31.37 -0.79
CA PHE A 284 -36.18 -30.36 -0.41
C PHE A 284 -36.74 -29.16 0.39
N LEU A 285 -37.99 -28.75 0.13
CA LEU A 285 -38.65 -27.66 0.87
C LEU A 285 -38.93 -28.02 2.34
N GLY A 286 -39.20 -29.30 2.62
CA GLY A 286 -39.39 -29.81 3.98
C GLY A 286 -38.08 -29.77 4.79
N ALA A 287 -36.98 -30.21 4.19
CA ALA A 287 -35.67 -30.21 4.85
C ALA A 287 -35.21 -28.80 5.26
N LEU A 288 -35.29 -27.82 4.35
CA LEU A 288 -34.90 -26.43 4.61
C LEU A 288 -35.71 -25.79 5.74
N SER A 289 -37.01 -26.09 5.83
CA SER A 289 -37.87 -25.59 6.91
C SER A 289 -37.49 -26.13 8.30
N ILE A 290 -37.02 -27.37 8.37
CA ILE A 290 -36.53 -27.98 9.61
C ILE A 290 -35.21 -27.33 10.04
N PHE A 291 -34.25 -27.16 9.11
CA PHE A 291 -32.98 -26.50 9.41
C PHE A 291 -33.15 -25.04 9.85
N TYR A 292 -34.02 -24.27 9.19
CA TYR A 292 -34.31 -22.89 9.59
C TYR A 292 -34.93 -22.81 11.01
N SER A 293 -35.84 -23.74 11.32
CA SER A 293 -36.45 -23.83 12.65
C SER A 293 -35.41 -24.18 13.73
N LEU A 294 -34.55 -25.17 13.48
CA LEU A 294 -33.50 -25.56 14.42
C LEU A 294 -32.46 -24.44 14.60
N TYR A 295 -32.07 -23.74 13.54
CA TYR A 295 -31.20 -22.56 13.63
C TYR A 295 -31.80 -21.47 14.54
N LYS A 296 -33.09 -21.17 14.38
CA LYS A 296 -33.78 -20.12 15.17
C LYS A 296 -33.96 -20.46 16.66
N PHE A 297 -33.96 -21.74 17.03
CA PHE A 297 -34.27 -22.20 18.40
C PHE A 297 -33.11 -22.88 19.15
N THR A 298 -31.91 -23.00 18.57
CA THR A 298 -30.75 -23.60 19.26
C THR A 298 -29.83 -22.51 19.85
N PRO A 299 -29.72 -22.37 21.19
CA PRO A 299 -28.96 -21.29 21.83
C PRO A 299 -27.43 -21.57 21.89
N VAL A 300 -26.80 -21.87 20.75
CA VAL A 300 -25.37 -22.23 20.69
C VAL A 300 -24.45 -21.02 20.90
N GLY A 301 -24.92 -19.80 20.58
CA GLY A 301 -24.09 -18.57 20.65
C GLY A 301 -23.53 -18.22 22.04
N SER A 302 -24.15 -18.70 23.12
CA SER A 302 -23.70 -18.40 24.50
C SER A 302 -22.59 -19.34 25.00
N LEU A 303 -22.54 -20.59 24.54
CA LEU A 303 -21.65 -21.60 25.14
C LEU A 303 -20.23 -21.63 24.54
N ILE A 304 -20.05 -21.14 23.31
CA ILE A 304 -18.75 -21.19 22.62
C ILE A 304 -17.74 -20.22 23.26
N ASN A 305 -18.20 -19.04 23.71
CA ASN A 305 -17.33 -17.98 24.23
C ASN A 305 -16.71 -18.30 25.61
N SER A 306 -17.26 -19.26 26.37
CA SER A 306 -16.77 -19.60 27.71
C SER A 306 -15.67 -20.67 27.75
N ARG A 307 -15.39 -21.34 26.62
CA ARG A 307 -14.35 -22.39 26.55
C ARG A 307 -13.12 -22.03 25.73
N PHE A 308 -13.14 -20.96 24.95
CA PHE A 308 -12.01 -20.55 24.10
C PHE A 308 -11.05 -19.54 24.75
N THR A 309 -11.48 -18.82 25.80
CA THR A 309 -10.67 -17.83 26.53
C THR A 309 -9.73 -18.45 27.58
N ARG A 310 -9.08 -19.57 27.25
CA ARG A 310 -7.90 -20.08 27.98
C ARG A 310 -7.07 -21.04 27.13
N ASN A 311 -6.24 -20.49 26.24
CA ASN A 311 -4.80 -20.81 26.19
C ASN A 311 -4.06 -19.87 25.23
N LYS A 312 -2.80 -19.60 25.59
CA LYS A 312 -1.85 -18.70 24.93
C LYS A 312 -1.19 -19.41 23.75
N ILE A 313 -1.23 -18.85 22.54
CA ILE A 313 -0.26 -18.96 21.42
C ILE A 313 -0.70 -18.01 20.30
N ASN A 314 0.26 -17.46 19.55
CA ASN A 314 0.04 -16.48 18.48
C ASN A 314 -0.77 -17.07 17.31
N ASN A 315 -1.62 -16.24 16.69
CA ASN A 315 -1.90 -16.27 15.25
C ASN A 315 -2.30 -14.85 14.81
N PHE A 316 -1.70 -14.38 13.72
CA PHE A 316 -2.17 -13.22 12.96
C PHE A 316 -3.19 -13.74 11.96
N ASP A 317 -4.40 -13.19 11.96
CA ASP A 317 -5.42 -13.45 10.94
C ASP A 317 -6.16 -12.14 10.69
N ILE A 318 -6.24 -11.74 9.42
CA ILE A 318 -6.84 -10.49 8.95
C ILE A 318 -7.68 -10.86 7.73
N ASN A 319 -9.00 -10.68 7.82
CA ASN A 319 -9.83 -10.43 6.65
C ASN A 319 -11.14 -9.73 7.01
N GLU A 320 -11.23 -8.51 6.48
CA GLU A 320 -12.36 -7.88 5.78
C GLU A 320 -13.77 -7.71 6.41
N ASP A 321 -14.15 -6.43 6.37
CA ASP A 321 -15.43 -5.86 5.91
C ASP A 321 -16.49 -5.32 6.88
N GLU A 322 -17.05 -4.20 6.40
CA GLU A 322 -17.83 -3.20 7.11
C GLU A 322 -19.29 -3.62 7.32
N HIS A 323 -19.92 -3.07 8.36
CA HIS A 323 -21.21 -2.40 8.17
C HIS A 323 -21.41 -1.27 9.18
N GLU A 324 -22.04 -0.21 8.69
CA GLU A 324 -22.08 1.13 9.28
C GLU A 324 -23.26 1.34 10.27
N LEU A 325 -23.18 2.42 11.05
CA LEU A 325 -24.28 3.16 11.71
C LEU A 325 -25.10 2.46 12.82
N LEU A 326 -24.90 2.89 14.08
CA LEU A 326 -25.74 3.93 14.73
C LEU A 326 -25.45 4.10 16.24
N GLY A 327 -25.27 5.36 16.66
CA GLY A 327 -26.00 5.90 17.83
C GLY A 327 -25.38 5.82 19.24
N ASN A 328 -25.32 7.00 19.87
CA ASN A 328 -25.32 7.30 21.31
C ASN A 328 -23.97 7.06 22.03
N GLU A 329 -23.28 8.08 22.53
CA GLU A 329 -23.62 9.01 23.65
C GLU A 329 -23.33 8.39 25.04
N PHE A 330 -22.96 9.28 25.97
CA PHE A 330 -22.61 9.08 27.39
C PHE A 330 -21.13 8.99 27.77
N ASP A 331 -20.71 10.10 28.37
CA ASP A 331 -19.65 10.23 29.36
C ASP A 331 -19.48 9.03 30.30
N HIS A 332 -18.23 8.79 30.71
CA HIS A 332 -17.96 8.78 32.14
C HIS A 332 -16.49 9.10 32.43
N GLU A 333 -16.24 10.31 32.94
CA GLU A 333 -15.02 10.58 33.71
C GLU A 333 -15.01 9.68 34.96
N HIS A 334 -13.94 8.91 35.15
CA HIS A 334 -13.73 8.17 36.38
C HIS A 334 -12.89 9.01 37.35
N MET A 335 -13.57 9.55 38.37
CA MET A 335 -12.94 10.27 39.48
C MET A 335 -11.87 9.43 40.17
N ASN A 336 -10.70 10.02 40.42
CA ASN A 336 -9.78 9.58 41.46
C ASN A 336 -9.69 10.69 42.52
N ILE A 337 -10.48 10.54 43.59
CA ILE A 337 -10.41 11.40 44.78
C ILE A 337 -9.77 10.58 45.90
N SER A 338 -8.52 10.91 46.21
CA SER A 338 -7.88 10.56 47.48
C SER A 338 -7.40 11.85 48.13
N VAL A 339 -8.27 12.44 48.95
CA VAL A 339 -7.93 13.59 49.80
C VAL A 339 -7.18 13.07 51.02
N ASP A 340 -5.98 13.60 51.27
CA ASP A 340 -5.30 13.45 52.55
C ASP A 340 -5.08 14.84 53.17
N GLN A 341 -5.24 14.94 54.49
CA GLN A 341 -5.82 16.13 55.14
C GLN A 341 -4.86 16.83 56.10
N HIS A 342 -4.06 17.79 55.62
CA HIS A 342 -3.32 18.75 56.45
C HIS A 342 -3.13 20.08 55.69
N GLY A 343 -3.37 21.29 56.21
CA GLY A 343 -3.82 21.65 57.56
C GLY A 343 -3.51 23.11 57.96
N ILE A 344 -3.75 24.09 57.08
CA ILE A 344 -3.63 25.56 57.29
C ILE A 344 -4.64 26.22 56.30
N GLY A 345 -5.32 27.35 56.54
CA GLY A 345 -5.47 28.25 57.70
C GLY A 345 -6.23 29.53 57.27
N TYR A 346 -6.75 30.35 58.21
CA TYR A 346 -7.56 31.54 57.88
C TYR A 346 -6.81 32.88 58.05
N HIS A 347 -7.06 33.85 57.15
CA HIS A 347 -7.74 35.13 57.48
C HIS A 347 -8.19 35.89 56.21
N PRO A 348 -9.21 36.79 56.29
CA PRO A 348 -9.90 37.34 55.12
C PRO A 348 -9.50 38.77 54.72
N VAL A 349 -9.74 39.06 53.43
CA VAL A 349 -10.09 40.33 52.75
C VAL A 349 -9.67 41.67 53.39
N GLN A 350 -8.91 42.45 52.62
CA GLN A 350 -9.19 43.89 52.41
C GLN A 350 -9.02 44.25 50.93
#